data_AF-A0A7V7PMH4-F1
#
_entry.id   AF-A0A7V7PMH4-F1
#
_cell.length_a   1.000
_cell.length_b   1.000
_cell.length_c   1.000
_cell.angle_alpha   90.00
_cell.angle_beta   90.00
_cell.angle_gamma   90.00
#
_symmetry.space_group_name_H-M   'P 1'
#
loop_
_entity.id
_entity.type
_entity.pdbx_description
1 polymer ?
#
loop_
_entity_poly.entity_id
_entity_poly.type
_entity_poly.pdbx_seq_one_letter_code
_entity_poly.pdbx_strand_id
1 'polypeptide(L)'
;MTSGQSPAEYLFSIFRDENADPKDRAWAANAVAPFVHPRLAPMQQRITIALPDTSTADGVRDAIAAVIEAASYGDLSPAEAQQLVAVIEAQRTAIETTDILPRPEKLKAERR
;
A
#
# COMPACT_ATOMS: atom_id res chain seq x y z
N MET A 1 11.05 -31.59 -21.22
CA MET A 1 11.57 -30.53 -20.35
C MET A 1 13.07 -30.65 -20.30
N THR A 2 13.79 -29.66 -20.81
CA THR A 2 15.26 -29.63 -20.75
C THR A 2 15.67 -29.23 -19.33
N SER A 3 16.74 -29.81 -18.79
CA SER A 3 17.20 -29.56 -17.42
C SER A 3 17.41 -28.06 -17.16
N GLY A 4 16.69 -27.50 -16.19
CA GLY A 4 16.82 -26.11 -15.76
C GLY A 4 15.74 -25.14 -16.25
N GLN A 5 14.89 -25.54 -17.20
CA GLN A 5 13.77 -24.69 -17.63
C GLN A 5 12.62 -24.77 -16.62
N SER A 6 12.15 -23.61 -16.15
CA SER A 6 10.95 -23.56 -15.31
C SER A 6 9.70 -23.96 -16.11
N PRO A 7 8.65 -24.46 -15.44
CA PRO A 7 7.39 -24.78 -16.11
C PRO A 7 6.80 -23.60 -16.90
N ALA A 8 6.95 -22.37 -16.39
CA ALA A 8 6.47 -21.17 -17.07
C ALA A 8 7.27 -20.92 -18.36
N GLU A 9 8.61 -20.96 -18.31
CA GLU A 9 9.47 -20.78 -19.49
C GLU A 9 9.23 -21.84 -20.57
N TYR A 10 8.93 -23.07 -20.16
CA TYR A 10 8.52 -24.13 -21.07
C TYR A 10 7.23 -23.76 -21.81
N LEU A 11 6.19 -23.36 -21.07
CA LEU A 11 4.93 -22.94 -21.68
C LEU A 11 5.11 -21.69 -22.55
N PHE A 12 5.95 -20.73 -22.15
CA PHE A 12 6.32 -19.56 -22.95
C PHE A 12 6.95 -19.93 -24.28
N SER A 13 7.81 -20.96 -24.29
CA SER A 13 8.44 -21.42 -25.53
C SER A 13 7.43 -22.04 -26.49
N ILE A 14 6.38 -22.70 -25.98
CA ILE A 14 5.38 -23.39 -26.82
C ILE A 14 4.40 -22.40 -27.46
N PHE A 15 3.76 -21.50 -26.70
CA PHE A 15 2.72 -20.66 -27.32
C PHE A 15 3.29 -19.58 -28.25
N ARG A 16 4.56 -19.18 -28.03
CA ARG A 16 5.28 -18.21 -28.87
C ARG A 16 5.85 -18.82 -30.15
N ASP A 17 5.98 -20.14 -30.22
CA ASP A 17 6.41 -20.82 -31.45
C ASP A 17 5.26 -20.87 -32.45
N GLU A 18 5.44 -20.20 -33.59
CA GLU A 18 4.43 -20.14 -34.65
C GLU A 18 4.25 -21.48 -35.38
N ASN A 19 5.26 -22.36 -35.30
CA ASN A 19 5.26 -23.66 -35.97
C ASN A 19 4.74 -24.81 -35.10
N ALA A 20 4.46 -24.56 -33.82
CA ALA A 20 3.88 -25.55 -32.91
C ALA A 20 2.42 -25.86 -33.28
N ASP A 21 1.95 -27.07 -32.91
CA ASP A 21 0.55 -27.47 -33.15
C ASP A 21 -0.41 -26.42 -32.54
N PRO A 22 -1.38 -25.91 -33.32
CA PRO A 22 -2.36 -24.95 -32.82
C PRO A 22 -3.03 -25.34 -31.49
N LYS A 23 -3.24 -26.64 -31.24
CA LYS A 23 -3.83 -27.14 -29.98
C LYS A 23 -2.87 -26.95 -28.80
N ASP A 24 -1.59 -27.24 -29.00
CA ASP A 24 -0.57 -27.09 -27.97
C ASP A 24 -0.30 -25.61 -27.67
N ARG A 25 -0.32 -24.77 -28.71
CA ARG A 25 -0.24 -23.31 -28.57
C ARG A 25 -1.41 -22.74 -27.78
N ALA A 26 -2.64 -23.17 -28.09
CA ALA A 26 -3.84 -22.71 -27.39
C ALA A 26 -3.85 -23.15 -25.92
N TRP A 27 -3.43 -24.39 -25.65
CA TRP A 27 -3.28 -24.89 -24.29
C TRP A 27 -2.24 -24.09 -23.50
N ALA A 28 -1.05 -23.87 -24.07
CA ALA A 28 0.02 -23.12 -23.42
C ALA A 28 -0.36 -21.66 -23.19
N ALA A 29 -1.03 -21.00 -24.14
CA ALA A 29 -1.52 -19.63 -24.00
C ALA A 29 -2.53 -19.48 -22.86
N ASN A 30 -3.46 -20.43 -22.69
CA ASN A 30 -4.39 -20.42 -21.56
C ASN A 30 -3.67 -20.68 -20.23
N ALA A 31 -2.72 -21.63 -20.22
CA ALA A 31 -1.96 -21.99 -19.01
C ALA A 31 -1.07 -20.84 -18.50
N VAL A 32 -0.51 -20.02 -19.39
CA VAL A 32 0.27 -18.83 -19.01
C VAL A 32 -0.59 -17.58 -18.80
N ALA A 33 -1.87 -17.58 -19.18
CA ALA A 33 -2.72 -16.40 -19.12
C ALA A 33 -2.72 -15.71 -17.73
N PRO A 34 -2.75 -16.39 -16.57
CA PRO A 34 -2.68 -15.73 -15.26
C PRO A 34 -1.34 -15.06 -14.94
N PHE A 35 -0.27 -15.45 -15.63
CA PHE A 35 1.10 -14.93 -15.47
C PHE A 35 1.46 -13.89 -16.53
N VAL A 36 0.76 -13.94 -17.68
CA VAL A 36 0.90 -12.99 -18.80
C VAL A 36 -0.11 -11.86 -18.69
N HIS A 37 -1.32 -12.18 -18.28
CA HIS A 37 -2.34 -11.22 -17.91
C HIS A 37 -1.91 -10.67 -16.56
N PRO A 38 -1.47 -9.40 -16.50
CA PRO A 38 -1.38 -8.78 -15.20
C PRO A 38 -2.82 -8.81 -14.71
N ARG A 39 -3.14 -9.42 -13.56
CA ARG A 39 -4.09 -8.68 -12.71
C ARG A 39 -3.42 -7.32 -12.63
N LEU A 40 -3.90 -6.33 -13.39
CA LEU A 40 -3.33 -5.01 -13.38
C LEU A 40 -3.22 -4.71 -11.90
N ALA A 41 -1.98 -4.50 -11.41
CA ALA A 41 -1.83 -3.97 -10.07
C ALA A 41 -2.79 -2.78 -10.04
N PRO A 42 -3.77 -2.76 -9.12
CA PRO A 42 -4.76 -1.69 -9.13
C PRO A 42 -3.98 -0.38 -9.20
N MET A 43 -4.28 0.43 -10.22
CA MET A 43 -3.56 1.68 -10.40
C MET A 43 -3.63 2.42 -9.08
N GLN A 44 -2.47 2.81 -8.55
CA GLN A 44 -2.40 3.62 -7.34
C GLN A 44 -3.26 4.86 -7.58
N GLN A 45 -4.43 4.91 -6.97
CA GLN A 45 -5.36 5.99 -7.15
C GLN A 45 -4.88 7.15 -6.29
N ARG A 46 -4.79 8.34 -6.89
CA ARG A 46 -4.53 9.55 -6.11
C ARG A 46 -5.80 9.86 -5.33
N ILE A 47 -5.69 9.78 -4.02
CA ILE A 47 -6.72 10.23 -3.11
C ILE A 47 -6.49 11.69 -2.75
N THR A 48 -7.56 12.48 -2.67
CA THR A 48 -7.51 13.85 -2.17
C THR A 48 -8.45 13.92 -0.98
N ILE A 49 -7.88 14.17 0.20
CA ILE A 49 -8.62 14.33 1.44
C ILE A 49 -8.20 15.62 2.10
N ALA A 50 -9.18 16.41 2.55
CA ALA A 50 -8.92 17.60 3.33
C ALA A 50 -8.66 17.18 4.78
N LEU A 51 -7.39 17.16 5.18
CA LEU A 51 -7.02 16.91 6.57
C LEU A 51 -6.90 18.23 7.34
N PRO A 52 -7.35 18.27 8.61
CA PRO A 52 -7.07 19.38 9.51
C PRO A 52 -5.57 19.44 9.85
N ASP A 53 -5.14 20.54 10.49
CA ASP A 53 -3.75 20.69 10.92
C ASP A 53 -3.36 19.61 11.94
N THR A 54 -2.36 18.79 11.62
CA THR A 54 -1.86 17.68 12.44
C THR A 54 -0.64 18.06 13.30
N SER A 55 -0.40 19.35 13.53
CA SER A 55 0.67 19.85 14.41
C SER A 55 0.43 19.61 15.90
N THR A 56 -0.81 19.25 16.29
CA THR A 56 -1.22 19.05 17.69
C THR A 56 -1.93 17.71 17.89
N ALA A 57 -1.99 17.23 19.14
CA ALA A 57 -2.69 15.99 19.48
C ALA A 57 -4.20 16.06 19.15
N ASP A 58 -4.84 17.20 19.38
CA ASP A 58 -6.24 17.43 18.99
C ASP A 58 -6.41 17.42 17.47
N GLY A 59 -5.48 18.04 16.74
CA GLY A 59 -5.46 18.03 15.28
C GLY A 59 -5.28 16.64 14.66
N VAL A 60 -4.44 15.80 15.27
CA VAL A 60 -4.28 14.38 14.91
C VAL A 60 -5.60 13.62 15.13
N ARG A 61 -6.28 13.83 16.27
CA ARG A 61 -7.59 13.21 16.54
C ARG A 61 -8.60 13.59 15.47
N ASP A 62 -8.69 14.88 15.15
CA ASP A 62 -9.64 15.39 14.17
C ASP A 62 -9.32 14.90 12.75
N ALA A 63 -8.04 14.71 12.43
CA ALA A 63 -7.62 14.11 11.16
C ALA A 63 -8.04 12.63 11.04
N ILE A 64 -7.90 11.84 12.11
CA ILE A 64 -8.39 10.45 12.11
C ILE A 64 -9.91 10.41 11.93
N ALA A 65 -10.64 11.31 12.58
CA ALA A 65 -12.10 11.41 12.42
C ALA A 65 -12.50 11.71 10.96
N ALA A 66 -11.80 12.65 10.31
CA ALA A 66 -12.03 12.96 8.89
C ALA A 66 -11.77 11.76 7.96
N VAL A 67 -10.76 10.93 8.26
CA VAL A 67 -10.48 9.69 7.50
C VAL A 67 -11.60 8.66 7.69
N ILE A 68 -12.10 8.50 8.92
CA ILE A 68 -13.21 7.57 9.21
C ILE A 68 -14.48 8.00 8.48
N GLU A 69 -14.77 9.30 8.47
CA GLU A 69 -15.92 9.86 7.77
C GLU A 69 -15.82 9.61 6.25
N ALA A 70 -14.68 9.93 5.64
CA ALA A 70 -14.45 9.68 4.21
C ALA A 70 -14.55 8.19 3.82
N ALA A 71 -14.07 7.29 4.67
CA ALA A 71 -14.23 5.85 4.47
C ALA A 71 -15.70 5.40 4.59
N SER A 72 -16.47 6.05 5.47
CA SER A 72 -17.88 5.73 5.71
C SER A 72 -18.77 6.16 4.54
N TYR A 73 -18.45 7.28 3.88
CA TYR A 73 -19.15 7.72 2.67
C TYR A 73 -18.68 7.00 1.40
N GLY A 74 -17.60 6.23 1.47
CA GLY A 74 -17.04 5.50 0.33
C GLY A 74 -16.10 6.31 -0.56
N ASP A 75 -15.69 7.51 -0.12
CA ASP A 75 -14.67 8.32 -0.79
C ASP A 75 -13.28 7.72 -0.64
N LEU A 76 -13.08 6.91 0.40
CA LEU A 76 -11.89 6.09 0.62
C LEU A 76 -12.27 4.62 0.77
N SER A 77 -11.44 3.74 0.23
CA SER A 77 -11.50 2.32 0.59
C SER A 77 -11.00 2.09 2.03
N PRO A 78 -11.43 1.00 2.69
CA PRO A 78 -10.90 0.64 4.01
C PRO A 78 -9.38 0.48 4.05
N ALA A 79 -8.79 0.00 2.95
CA ALA A 79 -7.34 -0.16 2.84
C ALA A 79 -6.60 1.18 2.77
N GLU A 80 -7.12 2.15 1.99
CA GLU A 80 -6.55 3.50 1.92
C GLU A 80 -6.71 4.24 3.25
N ALA A 81 -7.86 4.11 3.90
CA ALA A 81 -8.09 4.67 5.22
C ALA A 81 -7.07 4.14 6.25
N GLN A 82 -6.84 2.82 6.26
CA GLN A 82 -5.84 2.22 7.16
C GLN A 82 -4.43 2.74 6.90
N GLN A 83 -4.04 2.92 5.63
CA GLN A 83 -2.73 3.48 5.27
C GLN A 83 -2.59 4.94 5.70
N LEU A 84 -3.63 5.75 5.54
CA LEU A 84 -3.66 7.15 5.99
C LEU A 84 -3.55 7.26 7.51
N VAL A 85 -4.31 6.45 8.26
CA VAL A 85 -4.25 6.44 9.74
C VAL A 85 -2.84 6.09 10.21
N ALA A 86 -2.14 5.15 9.56
CA ALA A 86 -0.77 4.81 9.91
C ALA A 86 0.20 6.02 9.77
N VAL A 87 0.01 6.86 8.75
CA VAL A 87 0.81 8.09 8.58
C VAL A 87 0.49 9.11 9.68
N ILE A 88 -0.79 9.26 10.04
CA ILE A 88 -1.23 10.18 11.09
C ILE A 88 -0.70 9.75 12.47
N GLU A 89 -0.68 8.45 12.77
CA GLU A 89 -0.09 7.93 14.01
C GLU A 89 1.44 8.12 14.08
N ALA A 90 2.13 8.06 12.94
CA ALA A 90 3.55 8.40 12.88
C ALA A 90 3.78 9.89 13.24
N GLN A 91 2.93 10.79 12.77
CA GLN A 91 2.96 12.20 13.14
C GLN A 91 2.69 12.41 14.63
N ARG A 92 1.70 11.71 15.20
CA ARG A 92 1.45 11.72 16.65
C ARG A 92 2.67 11.31 17.45
N THR A 93 3.32 10.22 17.05
CA THR A 93 4.53 9.72 17.72
C THR A 93 5.67 10.74 17.67
N ALA A 94 5.81 11.47 16.56
CA ALA A 94 6.79 12.55 16.42
C ALA A 94 6.52 13.73 17.36
N ILE A 95 5.25 14.13 17.52
CA ILE A 95 4.83 15.16 18.47
C ILE A 95 5.13 14.71 19.90
N GLU A 96 4.70 13.51 20.29
CA GLU A 96 4.93 12.96 21.63
C GLU A 96 6.43 12.88 21.94
N THR A 97 7.25 12.46 20.98
CA THR A 97 8.71 12.44 21.14
C THR A 97 9.27 13.84 21.36
N THR A 98 8.79 14.82 20.60
CA THR A 98 9.22 16.23 20.70
C THR A 98 8.81 16.86 22.03
N ASP A 99 7.65 16.50 22.59
CA ASP A 99 7.16 17.00 23.88
C ASP A 99 7.83 16.32 25.08
N ILE A 100 8.15 15.03 24.97
CA ILE A 100 8.76 14.25 26.04
C ILE A 100 10.25 14.59 26.21
N LEU A 101 11.02 14.77 25.13
CA LEU A 101 12.47 15.07 25.21
C LEU A 101 12.84 16.34 26.03
N PRO A 102 12.13 17.47 25.95
CA PRO A 102 12.45 18.69 26.70
C PRO A 102 11.87 18.70 28.12
N ARG A 103 10.82 17.93 28.42
CA ARG A 103 10.20 17.87 29.75
C ARG A 103 11.14 17.46 30.90
N PRO A 104 12.04 16.46 30.77
CA PRO A 104 12.97 16.10 31.85
C PRO A 104 13.99 17.19 32.14
N GLU A 105 14.41 17.98 31.15
CA GLU A 105 15.37 19.07 31.36
C GLU A 105 14.71 20.26 32.08
N LYS A 106 13.46 20.59 31.72
CA LYS A 106 12.68 21.62 32.44
C LYS A 106 12.41 21.23 33.90
N LEU A 107 12.03 19.97 34.15
CA LEU A 107 11.80 19.46 35.51
C LEU A 107 13.06 19.43 36.38
N LYS A 108 14.25 19.25 35.78
CA LYS A 108 15.53 19.32 36.50
C LYS A 108 15.94 20.75 36.81
N ALA A 109 15.62 21.71 35.92
CA ALA A 109 15.88 23.12 36.15
C ALA A 109 15.00 23.71 37.26
N GLU A 110 13.75 23.26 37.39
CA GLU A 110 12.82 23.70 38.44
C GLU A 110 13.09 23.10 39.84
N ARG A 111 13.82 21.97 39.92
CA ARG A 111 14.19 21.31 41.21
C ARG A 111 15.57 21.71 41.73
N ARG A 112 16.23 22.71 41.15
CA ARG A 112 17.57 23.17 41.51
C ARG A 112 17.54 24.63 41.96
#